data_AF-A0A317LR72-F1
#
_entry.id   AF-A0A317LR72-F1
#
_cell.length_a   1.000
_cell.length_b   1.000
_cell.length_c   1.000
_cell.angle_alpha   90.00
_cell.angle_beta   90.00
_cell.angle_gamma   90.00
#
_symmetry.space_group_name_H-M   'P 1'
#
loop_
_entity.id
_entity.type
_entity.pdbx_description
1 polymer ?
#
loop_
_entity_poly.entity_id
_entity_poly.type
_entity_poly.pdbx_seq_one_letter_code
_entity_poly.pdbx_strand_id
1 'polypeptide(L)'
;MKVFPTAASGTVIPGMGAFDDGDYITPFIRKGFDDRIFDHVVKTSKDAAALGTKDLKEAGIFCGPQTGGLLAAVVELVRQGILTGDIVLISGDAGWKNLDKLSVGH
;
A
#
# COMPACT_ATOMS: atom_id res chain seq x y z
N MET A 1 9.89 10.60 -7.91
CA MET A 1 8.58 10.85 -7.28
C MET A 1 8.43 9.94 -6.08
N LYS A 2 7.97 10.45 -4.94
CA LYS A 2 7.73 9.73 -3.68
C LYS A 2 6.24 9.61 -3.45
N VAL A 3 5.73 8.39 -3.47
CA VAL A 3 4.31 8.08 -3.30
C VAL A 3 4.09 7.45 -1.94
N PHE A 4 3.08 7.93 -1.22
CA PHE A 4 2.66 7.38 0.07
C PHE A 4 1.27 6.73 -0.06
N PRO A 5 1.15 5.40 0.08
CA PRO A 5 -0.15 4.74 0.05
C PRO A 5 -0.84 4.84 1.42
N THR A 6 -2.15 5.07 1.41
CA THR A 6 -3.02 5.02 2.59
C THR A 6 -4.23 4.14 2.31
N ALA A 7 -4.86 3.57 3.34
CA ALA A 7 -6.14 2.92 3.14
C ALA A 7 -7.21 3.97 2.83
N ALA A 8 -8.28 3.57 2.13
CA ALA A 8 -9.46 4.40 1.98
C ALA A 8 -10.30 4.40 3.27
N SER A 9 -11.07 5.47 3.50
CA SER A 9 -12.01 5.55 4.62
C SER A 9 -12.92 4.31 4.70
N GLY A 10 -13.15 3.83 5.92
CA GLY A 10 -13.92 2.62 6.23
C GLY A 10 -13.23 1.31 5.86
N THR A 11 -11.97 1.35 5.40
CA THR A 11 -11.25 0.17 4.91
C THR A 11 -10.18 -0.28 5.90
N VAL A 12 -10.24 -1.56 6.31
CA VAL A 12 -9.20 -2.17 7.14
C VAL A 12 -8.27 -3.01 6.26
N ILE A 13 -7.07 -2.49 6.02
CA ILE A 13 -5.96 -3.21 5.37
C ILE A 13 -4.87 -3.46 6.42
N PRO A 14 -4.51 -4.71 6.71
CA PRO A 14 -3.44 -5.00 7.67
C PRO A 14 -2.13 -4.29 7.30
N GLY A 15 -1.60 -3.49 8.23
CA GLY A 15 -0.38 -2.71 8.04
C GLY A 15 -0.56 -1.35 7.34
N MET A 16 -1.77 -0.97 6.94
CA MET A 16 -2.04 0.28 6.22
C MET A 16 -3.21 1.04 6.85
N GLY A 17 -2.95 2.25 7.34
CA GLY A 17 -3.95 3.10 8.01
C GLY A 17 -4.78 3.98 7.06
N ALA A 18 -6.03 4.25 7.45
CA ALA A 18 -6.94 5.22 6.85
C ALA A 18 -6.91 6.51 7.68
N PHE A 19 -5.96 7.40 7.40
CA PHE A 19 -5.69 8.58 8.23
C PHE A 19 -6.80 9.64 8.25
N ASP A 20 -7.79 9.51 7.37
CA ASP A 20 -9.03 10.29 7.37
C ASP A 20 -10.05 9.80 8.41
N ASP A 21 -9.93 8.56 8.90
CA ASP A 21 -10.82 7.98 9.90
C ASP A 21 -10.37 8.22 11.36
N GLY A 22 -9.37 9.09 11.56
CA GLY A 22 -8.78 9.34 12.86
C GLY A 22 -7.77 8.29 13.31
N ASP A 23 -7.33 7.41 12.39
CA ASP A 23 -6.23 6.48 12.64
C ASP A 23 -4.99 7.20 13.15
N TYR A 24 -4.26 6.54 14.05
CA TYR A 24 -3.03 7.09 14.61
C TYR A 24 -2.00 7.39 13.51
N ILE A 25 -1.72 8.67 13.34
CA ILE A 25 -0.63 9.14 12.49
C ILE A 25 0.63 9.20 13.36
N THR A 26 1.59 8.33 13.06
CA THR A 26 2.87 8.32 13.78
C THR A 26 3.63 9.65 13.58
N PRO A 27 4.52 10.05 14.51
CA PRO A 27 5.29 11.29 14.37
C PRO A 27 6.10 11.36 13.08
N PHE A 28 6.60 10.23 12.57
CA PHE A 28 7.36 10.20 11.32
C PHE A 28 6.47 10.36 10.08
N ILE A 29 5.24 9.82 10.07
CA ILE A 29 4.29 10.05 8.98
C ILE A 29 3.84 11.50 9.01
N ARG A 30 3.49 12.03 10.19
CA ARG A 30 3.13 13.45 10.37
C ARG A 30 4.25 14.36 9.86
N LYS A 31 5.48 14.13 10.29
CA LYS A 31 6.65 14.88 9.82
C LYS A 31 6.82 14.78 8.31
N GLY A 32 6.57 13.62 7.71
CA GLY A 32 6.58 13.43 6.25
C GLY A 32 5.61 14.34 5.50
N PHE A 33 4.39 14.52 6.05
CA PHE A 33 3.41 15.47 5.51
C PHE A 33 3.84 16.93 5.73
N ASP A 34 4.26 17.28 6.94
CA ASP A 34 4.66 18.65 7.30
C ASP A 34 5.85 19.13 6.46
N ASP A 35 6.82 18.25 6.24
CA ASP A 35 8.02 18.49 5.42
C ASP A 35 7.77 18.34 3.91
N ARG A 36 6.54 18.01 3.48
CA ARG A 36 6.15 17.76 2.08
C ARG A 36 7.07 16.74 1.37
N ILE A 37 7.42 15.67 2.08
CA ILE A 37 8.30 14.62 1.55
C ILE A 37 7.57 13.76 0.50
N PHE A 38 6.25 13.70 0.57
CA PHE A 38 5.42 12.92 -0.35
C PHE A 38 4.87 13.82 -1.47
N ASP A 39 5.12 13.43 -2.72
CA ASP A 39 4.60 14.13 -3.90
C ASP A 39 3.14 13.77 -4.14
N HIS A 40 2.76 12.53 -3.83
CA HIS A 40 1.41 12.02 -4.01
C HIS A 40 0.98 11.11 -2.86
N VAL A 41 -0.31 11.20 -2.54
CA VAL A 41 -1.00 10.34 -1.57
C VAL A 41 -2.10 9.61 -2.31
N VAL A 42 -2.12 8.28 -2.21
CA VAL A 42 -3.11 7.45 -2.91
C VAL A 42 -3.87 6.63 -1.90
N LYS A 43 -5.21 6.69 -1.99
CA LYS A 43 -6.10 5.86 -1.20
C LYS A 43 -6.31 4.53 -1.90
N THR A 44 -6.06 3.43 -1.20
CA THR A 44 -6.22 2.08 -1.72
C THR A 44 -7.37 1.36 -1.02
N SER A 45 -8.24 0.71 -1.82
CA SER A 45 -9.31 -0.14 -1.31
C SER A 45 -8.80 -1.53 -0.94
N LYS A 46 -9.57 -2.27 -0.13
CA LYS A 46 -9.24 -3.65 0.27
C LYS A 46 -9.13 -4.57 -0.94
N ASP A 47 -10.05 -4.46 -1.89
CA ASP A 47 -10.07 -5.31 -3.09
C ASP A 47 -8.85 -5.05 -3.98
N ALA A 48 -8.47 -3.78 -4.14
CA ALA A 48 -7.27 -3.40 -4.88
C ALA A 48 -6.00 -3.95 -4.21
N ALA A 49 -5.90 -3.86 -2.88
CA ALA A 49 -4.80 -4.44 -2.13
C ALA A 49 -4.76 -5.97 -2.22
N ALA A 50 -5.92 -6.64 -2.21
CA ALA A 50 -6.01 -8.09 -2.36
C ALA A 50 -5.56 -8.55 -3.76
N LEU A 51 -6.00 -7.87 -4.81
CA LEU A 51 -5.55 -8.12 -6.19
C LEU A 51 -4.04 -7.91 -6.32
N GLY A 52 -3.51 -6.78 -5.86
CA GLY A 52 -2.07 -6.53 -5.90
C GLY A 52 -1.25 -7.55 -5.11
N THR A 53 -1.78 -8.05 -3.98
CA THR A 53 -1.12 -9.12 -3.20
C THR A 53 -1.10 -10.43 -3.96
N LYS A 54 -2.20 -10.76 -4.67
CA LYS A 54 -2.27 -11.95 -5.53
C LYS A 54 -1.25 -11.85 -6.67
N ASP A 55 -1.17 -10.71 -7.35
CA ASP A 55 -0.23 -10.51 -8.46
C ASP A 55 1.23 -10.66 -8.01
N LEU A 56 1.58 -10.10 -6.84
CA LEU A 56 2.91 -10.27 -6.24
C LEU A 56 3.21 -11.72 -5.90
N LYS A 57 2.24 -12.45 -5.35
CA LYS A 57 2.37 -13.89 -5.05
C LYS A 57 2.60 -14.70 -6.33
N GLU A 58 1.88 -14.43 -7.40
CA GLU A 58 2.06 -15.08 -8.71
C GLU A 58 3.43 -14.79 -9.32
N ALA A 59 4.01 -13.62 -9.02
CA ALA A 59 5.39 -13.26 -9.37
C ALA A 59 6.46 -13.86 -8.42
N GLY A 60 6.06 -14.70 -7.44
CA GLY A 60 6.98 -15.33 -6.48
C GLY A 60 7.39 -14.43 -5.31
N ILE A 61 6.72 -13.29 -5.11
CA ILE A 61 7.00 -12.34 -4.03
C ILE A 61 6.06 -12.62 -2.85
N PHE A 62 6.62 -13.08 -1.74
CA PHE A 62 5.84 -13.37 -0.53
C PHE A 62 5.74 -12.15 0.41
N CYS A 63 4.64 -11.39 0.28
CA CYS A 63 4.43 -10.13 1.00
C CYS A 63 3.05 -10.05 1.68
N GLY A 64 2.88 -9.06 2.58
CA GLY A 64 1.61 -8.76 3.21
C GLY A 64 0.67 -7.88 2.35
N PRO A 65 -0.61 -7.73 2.77
CA PRO A 65 -1.61 -6.91 2.08
C PRO A 65 -1.21 -5.44 1.86
N GLN A 66 -0.43 -4.86 2.78
CA GLN A 66 0.10 -3.51 2.64
C GLN A 66 0.96 -3.36 1.36
N THR A 67 1.78 -4.37 1.05
CA THR A 67 2.64 -4.34 -0.15
C THR A 67 1.80 -4.50 -1.42
N GLY A 68 0.77 -5.34 -1.39
CA GLY A 68 -0.21 -5.39 -2.49
C GLY A 68 -0.96 -4.08 -2.69
N GLY A 69 -1.31 -3.40 -1.59
CA GLY A 69 -1.92 -2.07 -1.65
C GLY A 69 -1.00 -0.99 -2.21
N LEU A 70 0.30 -1.08 -1.92
CA LEU A 70 1.33 -0.22 -2.52
C LEU A 70 1.46 -0.48 -4.03
N LEU A 71 1.50 -1.74 -4.47
CA LEU A 71 1.52 -2.07 -5.90
C LEU A 71 0.28 -1.51 -6.60
N ALA A 72 -0.90 -1.72 -6.04
CA ALA A 72 -2.16 -1.22 -6.62
C ALA A 72 -2.16 0.32 -6.77
N ALA A 73 -1.69 1.05 -5.76
CA ALA A 73 -1.55 2.50 -5.82
C ALA A 73 -0.61 2.96 -6.95
N VAL A 74 0.53 2.28 -7.10
CA VAL A 74 1.50 2.60 -8.16
C VAL A 74 0.94 2.29 -9.55
N VAL A 75 0.29 1.15 -9.73
CA VAL A 75 -0.35 0.78 -11.00
C VAL A 75 -1.38 1.84 -11.41
N GLU A 76 -2.18 2.33 -10.47
CA GLU A 76 -3.16 3.39 -10.75
C GLU A 76 -2.47 4.69 -11.21
N LEU A 77 -1.42 5.12 -10.53
CA LEU A 77 -0.67 6.32 -10.92
C LEU A 77 0.04 6.17 -12.28
N VAL A 78 0.51 4.97 -12.62
CA VAL A 78 1.07 4.67 -13.95
C VAL A 78 -0.02 4.75 -15.02
N ARG A 79 -1.20 4.17 -14.77
CA ARG A 79 -2.35 4.24 -15.70
C ARG A 79 -2.82 5.67 -15.95
N GLN A 80 -2.73 6.53 -14.93
CA GLN A 80 -3.05 7.95 -15.02
C GLN A 80 -1.94 8.79 -15.71
N GLY A 81 -0.79 8.18 -16.03
CA GLY A 81 0.35 8.88 -16.62
C GLY A 81 1.12 9.78 -15.63
N ILE A 82 0.86 9.64 -14.33
CA ILE A 82 1.52 10.41 -13.26
C ILE A 82 2.90 9.81 -12.96
N LEU A 83 3.01 8.48 -12.92
CA LEU A 83 4.26 7.76 -12.78
C LEU A 83 4.73 7.19 -14.12
N THR A 84 6.00 7.37 -14.44
CA THR A 84 6.65 6.81 -15.64
C THR A 84 8.11 6.43 -15.33
N GLY A 85 8.69 5.54 -16.14
CA GLY A 85 10.08 5.10 -16.01
C GLY A 85 10.27 3.98 -14.98
N ASP A 86 11.49 3.88 -14.44
CA ASP A 86 11.84 2.86 -13.45
C ASP A 86 11.25 3.21 -12.08
N ILE A 87 10.46 2.28 -11.52
CA ILE A 87 9.73 2.49 -10.26
C ILE A 87 10.26 1.51 -9.22
N VAL A 88 10.64 2.04 -8.06
CA VAL A 88 11.08 1.26 -6.90
C VAL A 88 9.98 1.27 -5.84
N LEU A 89 9.57 0.07 -5.42
CA LEU A 89 8.58 -0.15 -4.36
C LEU A 89 9.30 -0.58 -3.08
N ILE A 90 9.00 0.06 -1.95
CA ILE A 90 9.55 -0.31 -0.64
C ILE A 90 8.49 -1.08 0.14
N SER A 91 8.72 -2.37 0.33
CA SER A 91 7.89 -3.22 1.18
C SER A 91 8.40 -3.18 2.63
N GLY A 92 7.51 -2.90 3.58
CA GLY A 92 7.85 -2.84 5.01
C GLY A 92 7.78 -4.18 5.73
N ASP A 93 7.18 -5.20 5.13
CA ASP A 93 7.03 -6.52 5.71
C ASP A 93 6.91 -7.66 4.68
N ALA A 94 7.28 -8.85 5.11
CA ALA A 94 7.01 -10.09 4.36
C ALA A 94 5.68 -10.71 4.81
N GLY A 95 5.13 -11.63 4.00
CA GLY A 95 3.80 -12.19 4.20
C GLY A 95 3.58 -12.98 5.51
N TRP A 96 4.65 -13.35 6.23
CA TRP A 96 4.58 -14.22 7.40
C TRP A 96 3.73 -13.68 8.56
N LYS A 97 3.61 -12.34 8.69
CA LYS A 97 2.77 -11.69 9.72
C LYS A 97 1.27 -11.79 9.43
N ASN A 98 0.91 -12.19 8.22
CA ASN A 98 -0.46 -12.26 7.73
C ASN A 98 -0.80 -13.67 7.24
N LEU A 99 -0.09 -14.71 7.74
CA LEU A 99 -0.32 -16.09 7.30
C LEU A 99 -1.78 -16.49 7.45
N ASP A 100 -2.45 -16.15 8.55
CA ASP A 100 -3.88 -16.38 8.79
C ASP A 100 -4.77 -15.73 7.72
N LYS A 101 -4.37 -14.58 7.17
CA LYS A 101 -5.11 -13.82 6.16
C LYS A 101 -4.74 -14.20 4.72
N LEU A 102 -3.54 -14.76 4.53
CA LEU A 102 -2.98 -15.17 3.25
C LEU A 102 -3.13 -16.68 2.97
N SER A 103 -3.36 -17.48 4.02
CA SER A 103 -3.55 -18.94 3.94
C SER A 103 -5.00 -19.35 3.66
N VAL A 104 -5.95 -18.41 3.69
CA VAL A 104 -7.33 -18.67 3.25
C VAL A 104 -7.37 -18.64 1.73
N GLY A 105 -7.02 -19.78 1.15
CA GLY A 105 -6.99 -20.03 -0.28
C GLY A 105 -6.99 -21.52 -0.56
N HIS A 106 -8.02 -22.22 -0.06
CA HIS A 106 -8.70 -23.31 -0.75
C HIS A 106 -10.20 -23.14 -0.52
#